data_AF-A0A2G9LZX8-F1
#
_entry.id   AF-A0A2G9LZX8-F1
#
_cell.length_a   1.000
_cell.length_b   1.000
_cell.length_c   1.000
_cell.angle_alpha   90.00
_cell.angle_beta   90.00
_cell.angle_gamma   90.00
#
_symmetry.space_group_name_H-M   'P 1'
#
loop_
_entity.id
_entity.type
_entity.pdbx_description
1 polymer ?
#
loop_
_entity_poly.entity_id
_entity_poly.type
_entity_poly.pdbx_seq_one_letter_code
_entity_poly.pdbx_strand_id
1 'polypeptide(L)' 'PHEVRKRIGVVFQESVVDEGLSAYDNLDLHARLYKIPRHERHKRISALLKL' A
#
# COMPACT_ATOMS: atom_id res chain seq x y z
N PRO A 1 16.71 5.28 10.81
CA PRO A 1 15.22 5.17 10.84
C PRO A 1 14.58 4.88 9.46
N HIS A 2 14.93 5.63 8.41
CA HIS A 2 14.31 5.52 7.09
C HIS A 2 14.53 4.15 6.41
N GLU A 3 15.73 3.58 6.51
CA GLU A 3 16.03 2.28 5.89
C GLU A 3 15.26 1.11 6.53
N VAL A 4 14.98 1.18 7.83
CA VAL A 4 14.16 0.18 8.52
C VAL A 4 12.72 0.22 8.01
N ARG A 5 12.15 1.42 7.87
CA ARG A 5 10.77 1.63 7.37
C ARG A 5 10.57 1.20 5.91
N LYS A 6 11.63 1.02 5.13
CA LYS A 6 11.56 0.44 3.77
C LYS A 6 11.48 -1.09 3.79
N ARG A 7 11.87 -1.74 4.89
CA ARG A 7 11.98 -3.19 5.01
C ARG A 7 10.89 -3.83 5.86
N ILE A 8 10.11 -3.03 6.59
CA ILE A 8 9.03 -3.51 7.46
C ILE A 8 7.70 -2.84 7.09
N GLY A 9 6.61 -3.61 7.17
CA GLY A 9 5.25 -3.08 7.20
C GLY A 9 4.83 -2.79 8.64
N VAL A 10 4.15 -1.68 8.87
CA VAL A 10 3.56 -1.33 10.17
C VAL A 10 2.05 -1.24 9.98
N VAL A 11 1.30 -1.94 10.83
CA VAL A 11 -0.16 -1.87 10.90
C VAL A 11 -0.51 -1.20 12.22
N PHE A 12 -1.34 -0.15 12.16
CA PHE A 12 -1.79 0.59 13.34
C PHE A 12 -3.14 0.04 13.83
N GLN A 13 -3.42 0.21 15.12
CA GLN A 13 -4.75 -0.10 15.68
C GLN A 13 -5.80 0.89 15.17
N GLU A 14 -5.40 2.15 14.95
CA GLU A 14 -6.21 3.16 14.26
C GLU A 14 -6.10 2.97 12.74
N SER A 15 -7.23 3.09 12.05
CA SER A 15 -7.25 2.97 10.59
C SER A 15 -6.51 4.14 9.95
N VAL A 16 -5.51 3.84 9.13
CA VAL A 16 -4.82 4.80 8.23
C VAL A 16 -5.41 4.78 6.82
N VAL A 17 -6.55 4.11 6.64
CA VAL A 17 -7.31 4.06 5.39
C VAL A 17 -8.05 5.37 5.22
N ASP A 18 -7.93 5.97 4.04
CA ASP A 18 -8.78 7.10 3.67
C ASP A 18 -10.18 6.57 3.32
N GLU A 19 -11.18 6.98 4.10
CA GLU A 19 -12.58 6.54 3.95
C GLU A 19 -13.22 6.99 2.62
N GLY A 20 -12.66 8.00 1.96
CA GLY A 20 -13.09 8.45 0.63
C GLY A 20 -12.51 7.63 -0.52
N LEU A 21 -11.60 6.71 -0.25
CA LEU A 21 -10.89 5.92 -1.25
C LEU A 21 -11.30 4.44 -1.18
N SER A 22 -11.37 3.78 -2.35
CA SER A 22 -11.55 2.32 -2.37
C SER A 22 -10.33 1.61 -1.77
N ALA A 23 -10.48 0.31 -1.45
CA ALA A 23 -9.35 -0.52 -1.03
C ALA A 23 -8.23 -0.53 -2.07
N TYR A 24 -8.58 -0.53 -3.37
CA TYR A 24 -7.60 -0.43 -4.45
C TYR A 24 -6.86 0.91 -4.44
N ASP A 25 -7.59 2.01 -4.30
CA ASP A 25 -7.03 3.36 -4.34
C ASP A 25 -6.11 3.64 -3.16
N ASN A 26 -6.48 3.16 -1.96
CA ASN A 26 -5.62 3.20 -0.78
C ASN A 26 -4.31 2.45 -1.04
N LEU A 27 -4.38 1.22 -1.57
CA LEU A 27 -3.18 0.43 -1.85
C LEU A 27 -2.31 1.05 -2.96
N ASP A 28 -2.90 1.62 -4.01
CA ASP A 28 -2.15 2.30 -5.09
C ASP A 28 -1.51 3.60 -4.59
N LEU A 29 -2.18 4.38 -3.73
CA LEU A 29 -1.63 5.57 -3.09
C LEU A 29 -0.38 5.22 -2.28
N HIS A 30 -0.48 4.24 -1.38
CA HIS A 30 0.65 3.78 -0.59
C HIS A 30 1.80 3.26 -1.48
N ALA A 31 1.50 2.45 -2.50
CA ALA A 31 2.52 1.94 -3.41
C ALA A 31 3.28 3.04 -4.17
N ARG A 32 2.59 4.13 -4.55
CA ARG A 32 3.21 5.31 -5.17
C ARG A 32 4.12 6.06 -4.20
N LEU A 33 3.72 6.22 -2.94
CA LEU A 33 4.56 6.84 -1.89
C LEU A 33 5.88 6.09 -1.69
N TYR A 34 5.83 4.75 -1.78
CA TYR A 34 7.01 3.89 -1.75
C TYR A 34 7.72 3.73 -3.11
N LYS A 35 7.32 4.50 -4.13
CA LYS A 35 7.93 4.52 -5.47
C LYS A 35 7.93 3.16 -6.18
N ILE A 36 6.91 2.33 -5.93
CA ILE A 36 6.77 1.04 -6.59
C ILE A 36 6.36 1.25 -8.07
N PRO A 37 7.03 0.62 -9.04
CA PRO A 37 6.71 0.72 -10.47
C PRO A 37 5.26 0.34 -10.79
N ARG A 38 4.68 0.97 -11.83
CA ARG A 38 3.25 0.83 -12.18
C ARG A 38 2.80 -0.61 -12.40
N HIS A 39 3.56 -1.34 -13.20
CA HIS A 39 3.28 -2.74 -13.48
C HIS A 39 3.31 -3.59 -12.20
N GLU A 40 4.30 -3.36 -11.35
CA GLU A 40 4.48 -4.14 -10.13
C GLU A 40 3.40 -3.88 -9.09
N ARG A 41 3.03 -2.61 -8.86
CA ARG A 41 1.95 -2.28 -7.91
C ARG A 41 0.61 -2.84 -8.37
N HIS A 42 0.24 -2.71 -9.66
CA HIS A 42 -1.01 -3.30 -10.17
C HIS A 42 -1.06 -4.82 -9.92
N LYS A 43 0.02 -5.55 -10.25
CA LYS A 43 0.11 -6.99 -10.02
C LYS A 43 -0.07 -7.35 -8.54
N ARG A 44 0.63 -6.64 -7.64
CA ARG A 44 0.59 -6.88 -6.20
C ARG A 44 -0.80 -6.56 -5.61
N ILE A 45 -1.40 -5.42 -5.99
CA ILE A 45 -2.73 -5.00 -5.51
C ILE A 45 -3.79 -6.01 -5.95
N SER A 46 -3.78 -6.42 -7.23
CA SER A 46 -4.72 -7.44 -7.71
C SER A 46 -4.57 -8.79 -7.01
N ALA A 47 -3.36 -9.16 -6.57
CA ALA A 47 -3.14 -10.37 -5.80
C ALA A 47 -3.70 -10.23 -4.37
N LEU A 48 -3.51 -9.06 -3.74
CA LEU A 48 -3.99 -8.78 -2.38
C LEU A 48 -5.53 -8.74 -2.29
N LEU A 49 -6.20 -8.17 -3.30
CA LEU A 49 -7.67 -8.05 -3.33
C LEU A 49 -8.41 -9.33 -3.74
N LYS A 50 -7.69 -10.37 -4.15
CA LYS A 50 -8.27 -11.68 -4.54
C LYS A 50 -8.25 -12.71 -3.40
N LEU A 51 -7.62 -12.38 -2.27
CA LEU A 51 -7.62 -13.17 -1.04
C LEU A 51 -8.84 -12.83 -0.20
#